data_AF-B9V9Z7-F1
#
_entry.id   AF-B9V9Z7-F1
#
_cell.length_a   1.000
_cell.length_b   1.000
_cell.length_c   1.000
_cell.angle_alpha   90.00
_cell.angle_beta   90.00
_cell.angle_gamma   90.00
#
_symmetry.space_group_name_H-M   'P 1'
#
loop_
_entity.id
_entity.type
_entity.pdbx_description
1 polymer ?
#
loop_
_entity_poly.entity_id
_entity_poly.type
_entity_poly.pdbx_seq_one_letter_code
_entity_poly.pdbx_strand_id
1 'polypeptide(L)'
;FPRYQIGESLLPSLLPILDVLGVRERIERHGFVRKEGAFYGWGGQEWQLGFDAQGRPAAYSFQVVRSQFDHLLLQHARTQGVCVREETTARSIVFENGRATAASWTGAGGDGVTGFRHVIDASGRAGVLAARQLRTRRFHDVFRNVATWGYWGGTNPLPGTPEGAIGVFSLPDHGWCWLIP
;
A
#
# COMPACT_ATOMS: atom_id res chain seq x y z
N PHE A 1 -14.19 0.37 -6.03
CA PHE A 1 -13.48 -0.78 -5.43
C PHE A 1 -14.30 -2.04 -5.67
N PRO A 2 -13.67 -3.23 -5.74
CA PRO A 2 -12.23 -3.45 -5.72
C PRO A 2 -11.54 -2.80 -6.93
N ARG A 3 -10.26 -2.46 -6.83
CA ARG A 3 -9.46 -1.93 -7.95
C ARG A 3 -8.02 -2.41 -7.87
N TYR A 4 -7.36 -2.53 -9.01
CA TYR A 4 -5.95 -2.89 -9.05
C TYR A 4 -5.05 -1.84 -8.37
N GLN A 5 -3.98 -2.30 -7.71
CA GLN A 5 -2.89 -1.50 -7.18
C GLN A 5 -1.68 -2.40 -6.87
N ILE A 6 -0.47 -1.99 -7.24
CA ILE A 6 0.77 -2.72 -6.90
C ILE A 6 1.19 -2.47 -5.43
N GLY A 7 1.88 -3.44 -4.82
CA GLY A 7 2.49 -3.35 -3.50
C GLY A 7 1.83 -4.31 -2.52
N GLU A 8 2.05 -5.61 -2.73
CA GLU A 8 1.39 -6.72 -2.04
C GLU A 8 2.11 -7.16 -0.76
N SER A 9 3.41 -6.89 -0.61
CA SER A 9 4.19 -7.41 0.52
C SER A 9 4.24 -6.46 1.71
N LEU A 10 3.61 -6.85 2.82
CA LEU A 10 3.48 -6.01 4.02
C LEU A 10 4.58 -6.32 5.05
N LEU A 11 4.71 -5.44 6.04
CA LEU A 11 5.67 -5.56 7.15
C LEU A 11 4.95 -5.75 8.49
N PRO A 12 5.58 -6.40 9.49
CA PRO A 12 4.98 -6.62 10.80
C PRO A 12 4.54 -5.34 11.52
N SER A 13 5.16 -4.19 11.22
CA SER A 13 4.80 -2.89 11.77
C SER A 13 3.37 -2.44 11.42
N LEU A 14 2.75 -3.08 10.43
CA LEU A 14 1.35 -2.86 10.10
C LEU A 14 0.40 -3.42 11.17
N LEU A 15 0.73 -4.53 11.83
CA LEU A 15 -0.23 -5.23 12.70
C LEU A 15 -0.72 -4.35 13.86
N PRO A 16 0.14 -3.62 14.60
CA PRO A 16 -0.34 -2.70 15.63
C PRO A 16 -1.26 -1.60 15.08
N ILE A 17 -1.07 -1.18 13.83
CA ILE A 17 -1.96 -0.20 13.18
C ILE A 17 -3.33 -0.85 12.91
N LEU A 18 -3.37 -2.10 12.45
CA LEU A 18 -4.63 -2.82 12.24
C LEU A 18 -5.36 -3.09 13.56
N ASP A 19 -4.64 -3.28 14.65
CA ASP A 19 -5.21 -3.40 16.01
C ASP A 19 -5.87 -2.09 16.43
N VAL A 20 -5.18 -0.96 16.31
CA VAL A 20 -5.73 0.37 16.61
C VAL A 20 -6.94 0.69 15.74
N LEU A 21 -6.91 0.29 14.47
CA LEU A 21 -8.05 0.46 13.57
C LEU A 21 -9.19 -0.52 13.85
N GLY A 22 -8.98 -1.58 14.66
CA GLY A 22 -9.98 -2.60 14.96
C GLY A 22 -10.34 -3.49 13.75
N VAL A 23 -9.42 -3.66 12.80
CA VAL A 23 -9.67 -4.41 11.54
C VAL A 23 -8.83 -5.68 11.40
N ARG A 24 -7.87 -5.91 12.32
CA ARG A 24 -6.93 -7.05 12.23
C ARG A 24 -7.64 -8.38 12.09
N GLU A 25 -8.61 -8.68 12.96
CA GLU A 25 -9.34 -9.95 12.91
C GLU A 25 -10.03 -10.19 11.56
N ARG A 26 -10.59 -9.15 10.95
CA ARG A 26 -11.23 -9.24 9.62
C ARG A 26 -10.21 -9.60 8.53
N ILE A 27 -8.99 -9.07 8.63
CA ILE A 27 -7.90 -9.34 7.69
C ILE A 27 -7.37 -10.76 7.88
N GLU A 28 -7.20 -11.21 9.13
CA GLU A 28 -6.80 -12.60 9.45
C GLU A 28 -7.81 -13.61 8.86
N ARG A 29 -9.10 -13.37 9.08
CA ARG A 29 -10.19 -14.23 8.58
C ARG A 29 -10.31 -14.22 7.05
N HIS A 30 -9.83 -13.19 6.36
CA HIS A 30 -9.83 -13.15 4.90
C HIS A 30 -8.86 -14.20 4.30
N GLY A 31 -7.84 -14.62 5.07
CA GLY A 31 -6.94 -15.69 4.66
C GLY A 31 -5.90 -15.27 3.62
N PHE A 32 -5.39 -14.04 3.72
CA PHE A 32 -4.19 -13.65 2.98
C PHE A 32 -3.00 -14.54 3.36
N VAL A 33 -2.03 -14.69 2.46
CA VAL A 33 -0.83 -15.51 2.73
C VAL A 33 -0.09 -14.90 3.91
N ARG A 34 0.16 -15.72 4.94
CA ARG A 34 0.96 -15.33 6.10
C ARG A 34 2.42 -15.23 5.68
N LYS A 35 3.07 -14.13 6.04
CA LYS A 35 4.46 -13.84 5.71
C LYS A 35 5.29 -13.80 6.98
N GLU A 36 6.19 -14.75 7.15
CA GLU A 36 7.04 -14.87 8.35
C GLU A 36 8.44 -14.28 8.15
N GLY A 37 8.74 -13.81 6.95
CA GLY A 37 10.02 -13.18 6.68
C GLY A 37 10.23 -12.70 5.25
N ALA A 38 11.49 -12.59 4.88
CA ALA A 38 11.97 -12.27 3.55
C ALA A 38 13.23 -13.10 3.23
N PHE A 39 13.44 -13.38 1.96
CA PHE A 39 14.64 -14.03 1.42
C PHE A 39 15.32 -13.08 0.43
N TYR A 40 16.63 -12.94 0.56
CA TYR A 40 17.43 -12.05 -0.28
C TYR A 40 18.54 -12.84 -0.96
N GLY A 41 18.67 -12.65 -2.27
CA GLY A 41 19.87 -13.00 -3.02
C GLY A 41 20.47 -11.73 -3.60
N TRP A 42 21.52 -11.19 -2.98
CA TRP A 42 22.06 -9.89 -3.37
C TRP A 42 23.58 -9.89 -3.37
N GLY A 43 24.19 -9.37 -4.44
CA GLY A 43 25.65 -9.23 -4.51
C GLY A 43 26.41 -10.57 -4.40
N GLY A 44 25.80 -11.68 -4.87
CA GLY A 44 26.37 -13.02 -4.78
C GLY A 44 26.21 -13.71 -3.43
N GLN A 45 25.43 -13.12 -2.50
CA GLN A 45 25.15 -13.71 -1.19
C GLN A 45 23.66 -13.97 -1.02
N GLU A 46 23.33 -15.01 -0.27
CA GLU A 46 21.95 -15.35 0.09
C GLU A 46 21.76 -15.29 1.60
N TRP A 47 20.64 -14.70 2.04
CA TRP A 47 20.29 -14.67 3.45
C TRP A 47 18.79 -14.54 3.69
N GLN A 48 18.39 -14.90 4.90
CA GLN A 48 17.02 -14.86 5.38
C GLN A 48 16.86 -13.79 6.45
N LEU A 49 15.67 -13.19 6.47
CA LEU A 49 15.22 -12.30 7.52
C LEU A 49 13.92 -12.87 8.10
N GLY A 50 14.01 -13.53 9.25
CA GLY A 50 12.86 -13.95 10.04
C GLY A 50 12.24 -12.78 10.80
N PHE A 51 10.92 -12.77 10.91
CA PHE A 51 10.17 -11.76 11.68
C PHE A 51 10.00 -12.14 13.16
N ASP A 52 10.26 -13.39 13.53
CA ASP A 52 10.24 -13.91 14.90
C ASP A 52 11.42 -13.44 15.77
N ALA A 53 12.42 -12.77 15.17
CA ALA A 53 13.56 -12.20 15.88
C ALA A 53 13.14 -11.24 17.01
N GLN A 54 13.91 -11.25 18.10
CA GLN A 54 13.63 -10.45 19.29
C GLN A 54 13.60 -8.95 18.99
N GLY A 55 12.63 -8.23 19.57
CA GLY A 55 12.46 -6.78 19.38
C GLY A 55 11.61 -6.38 18.15
N ARG A 56 11.09 -7.34 17.39
CA ARG A 56 10.13 -7.08 16.31
C ARG A 56 8.71 -6.86 16.87
N PRO A 57 7.87 -6.01 16.24
CA PRO A 57 6.51 -5.73 16.72
C PRO A 57 5.55 -6.91 16.56
N ALA A 58 5.86 -7.85 15.67
CA ALA A 58 5.16 -9.11 15.49
C ALA A 58 6.03 -10.10 14.71
N ALA A 59 5.74 -11.40 14.87
CA ALA A 59 6.46 -12.50 14.21
C ALA A 59 6.03 -12.76 12.75
N TYR A 60 5.10 -11.96 12.21
CA TYR A 60 4.56 -12.17 10.87
C TYR A 60 3.97 -10.89 10.27
N SER A 61 3.57 -10.98 9.01
CA SER A 61 2.74 -10.02 8.28
C SER A 61 1.96 -10.77 7.19
N PHE A 62 1.56 -10.08 6.13
CA PHE A 62 0.78 -10.66 5.03
C PHE A 62 1.39 -10.35 3.66
N GLN A 63 1.22 -11.27 2.72
CA GLN A 63 1.18 -10.96 1.29
C GLN A 63 -0.29 -10.80 0.89
N VAL A 64 -0.65 -9.67 0.27
CA VAL A 64 -2.06 -9.33 0.05
C VAL A 64 -2.39 -9.10 -1.41
N VAL A 65 -3.57 -9.55 -1.82
CA VAL A 65 -4.20 -9.07 -3.06
C VAL A 65 -4.73 -7.66 -2.78
N ARG A 66 -4.02 -6.64 -3.25
CA ARG A 66 -4.29 -5.24 -2.91
C ARG A 66 -5.69 -4.75 -3.24
N SER A 67 -6.29 -5.27 -4.31
CA SER A 67 -7.67 -4.94 -4.67
C SER A 67 -8.68 -5.37 -3.61
N GLN A 68 -8.40 -6.47 -2.91
CA GLN A 68 -9.21 -7.02 -1.83
C GLN A 68 -8.84 -6.36 -0.49
N PHE A 69 -7.54 -6.24 -0.19
CA PHE A 69 -7.07 -5.62 1.06
C PHE A 69 -7.54 -4.18 1.21
N ASP A 70 -7.34 -3.35 0.19
CA ASP A 70 -7.77 -1.95 0.23
C ASP A 70 -9.30 -1.85 0.29
N HIS A 71 -10.03 -2.76 -0.36
CA HIS A 71 -11.49 -2.82 -0.29
C HIS A 71 -11.95 -3.15 1.14
N LEU A 72 -11.35 -4.15 1.80
CA LEU A 72 -11.66 -4.52 3.18
C LEU A 72 -11.45 -3.34 4.13
N LEU A 73 -10.32 -2.64 4.00
CA LEU A 73 -10.04 -1.45 4.79
C LEU A 73 -11.07 -0.34 4.55
N LEU A 74 -11.46 -0.10 3.29
CA LEU A 74 -12.47 0.91 2.96
C LEU A 74 -13.86 0.54 3.49
N GLN A 75 -14.25 -0.73 3.40
CA GLN A 75 -15.51 -1.21 3.98
C GLN A 75 -15.49 -1.12 5.50
N HIS A 76 -14.36 -1.42 6.13
CA HIS A 76 -14.20 -1.22 7.57
C HIS A 76 -14.36 0.25 7.95
N ALA A 77 -13.75 1.19 7.21
CA ALA A 77 -13.96 2.62 7.45
C ALA A 77 -15.46 3.00 7.41
N ARG A 78 -16.24 2.43 6.49
CA ARG A 78 -17.70 2.62 6.45
C ARG A 78 -18.39 2.13 7.73
N THR A 79 -18.01 0.96 8.25
CA THR A 79 -18.60 0.44 9.49
C THR A 79 -18.21 1.28 10.71
N GLN A 80 -17.10 2.01 10.65
CA GLN A 80 -16.70 3.00 11.65
C GLN A 80 -17.41 4.37 11.48
N GLY A 81 -18.38 4.49 10.57
CA GLY A 81 -19.17 5.71 10.36
C GLY A 81 -18.59 6.70 9.35
N VAL A 82 -17.53 6.34 8.62
CA VAL A 82 -16.97 7.20 7.56
C VAL A 82 -17.92 7.25 6.36
N CYS A 83 -18.29 8.46 5.93
CA CYS A 83 -19.00 8.66 4.67
C CYS A 83 -18.03 8.46 3.50
N VAL A 84 -18.09 7.28 2.87
CA VAL A 84 -17.24 6.94 1.72
C VAL A 84 -18.00 7.15 0.42
N ARG A 85 -17.44 7.96 -0.48
CA ARG A 85 -17.91 8.13 -1.86
C ARG A 85 -16.90 7.54 -2.83
N GLU A 86 -17.33 6.52 -3.57
CA GLU A 86 -16.56 5.94 -4.67
C GLU A 86 -16.93 6.62 -5.98
N GLU A 87 -16.19 6.34 -7.05
CA GLU A 87 -16.41 6.93 -8.39
C GLU A 87 -16.50 8.47 -8.36
N THR A 88 -15.82 9.08 -7.38
CA THR A 88 -15.82 10.52 -7.08
C THR A 88 -14.37 10.97 -6.97
N THR A 89 -13.89 11.72 -7.96
CA THR A 89 -12.49 12.16 -8.05
C THR A 89 -12.37 13.59 -7.57
N ALA A 90 -11.67 13.81 -6.45
CA ALA A 90 -11.26 15.16 -6.04
C ALA A 90 -10.27 15.75 -7.05
N ARG A 91 -10.56 16.95 -7.57
CA ARG A 91 -9.77 17.61 -8.63
C ARG A 91 -8.86 18.69 -8.08
N SER A 92 -9.40 19.57 -7.25
CA SER A 92 -8.67 20.67 -6.65
C SER A 92 -9.18 21.00 -5.26
N ILE A 93 -8.26 21.45 -4.41
CA ILE A 93 -8.55 22.04 -3.12
C ILE A 93 -8.63 23.56 -3.27
N VAL A 94 -9.69 24.14 -2.74
CA VAL A 94 -9.93 25.59 -2.64
C VAL A 94 -9.23 26.12 -1.40
N PHE A 95 -8.50 27.22 -1.55
CA PHE A 95 -7.82 27.92 -0.47
C PHE A 95 -8.35 29.33 -0.34
N GLU A 96 -8.70 29.72 0.89
CA GLU A 96 -9.11 31.08 1.24
C GLU A 96 -8.20 31.56 2.36
N ASN A 97 -7.57 32.73 2.17
CA ASN A 97 -6.65 33.33 3.14
C ASN A 97 -5.57 32.34 3.63
N GLY A 98 -5.03 31.51 2.73
CA GLY A 98 -4.01 30.52 3.03
C GLY A 98 -4.50 29.23 3.68
N ARG A 99 -5.82 29.08 3.95
CA ARG A 99 -6.41 27.87 4.55
C ARG A 99 -7.20 27.08 3.51
N ALA A 100 -7.03 25.75 3.49
CA ALA A 100 -7.88 24.86 2.68
C ALA A 100 -9.32 24.84 3.23
N THR A 101 -10.32 25.10 2.37
CA THR A 101 -11.72 25.27 2.79
C THR A 101 -12.69 24.32 2.10
N ALA A 102 -12.40 23.89 0.87
CA ALA A 102 -13.27 23.00 0.11
C ALA A 102 -12.49 22.17 -0.91
N ALA A 103 -13.12 21.11 -1.42
CA ALA A 103 -12.63 20.32 -2.55
C ALA A 103 -13.66 20.35 -3.67
N SER A 104 -13.21 20.62 -4.89
CA SER A 104 -13.97 20.31 -6.10
C SER A 104 -13.80 18.83 -6.45
N TRP A 105 -14.86 18.20 -6.94
CA TRP A 105 -14.84 16.80 -7.35
C TRP A 105 -15.72 16.58 -8.57
N THR A 106 -15.39 15.53 -9.32
CA THR A 106 -16.15 15.04 -10.48
C THR A 106 -16.53 13.59 -10.22
N GLY A 107 -17.77 13.20 -10.46
CA GLY A 107 -18.22 11.81 -10.30
C GLY A 107 -19.30 11.42 -11.30
N ALA A 108 -19.74 10.16 -11.24
CA ALA A 108 -20.74 9.62 -12.17
C ALA A 108 -22.08 10.40 -12.13
N GLY A 109 -22.43 10.97 -10.98
CA GLY A 109 -23.62 11.80 -10.79
C GLY A 109 -23.43 13.29 -11.12
N GLY A 110 -22.28 13.68 -11.68
CA GLY A 110 -21.93 15.07 -11.99
C GLY A 110 -20.79 15.61 -11.12
N ASP A 111 -20.62 16.92 -11.20
CA ASP A 111 -19.55 17.65 -10.53
C ASP A 111 -20.07 18.39 -9.31
N GLY A 112 -19.20 18.66 -8.34
CA GLY A 112 -19.59 19.36 -7.13
C GLY A 112 -18.44 19.92 -6.33
N VAL A 113 -18.81 20.59 -5.24
CA VAL A 113 -17.90 21.15 -4.25
C VAL A 113 -18.32 20.70 -2.87
N THR A 114 -17.36 20.37 -2.01
CA THR A 114 -17.63 20.00 -0.62
C THR A 114 -16.69 20.76 0.31
N GLY A 115 -17.29 21.52 1.24
CA GLY A 115 -16.57 22.25 2.27
C GLY A 115 -16.07 21.35 3.39
N PHE A 116 -14.96 21.73 4.02
CA PHE A 116 -14.36 21.03 5.16
C PHE A 116 -13.57 21.98 6.06
N ARG A 117 -13.20 21.48 7.24
CA ARG A 117 -12.30 22.20 8.18
C ARG A 117 -10.84 21.79 7.99
N HIS A 118 -10.61 20.51 7.70
CA HIS A 118 -9.30 19.91 7.49
C HIS A 118 -9.34 18.98 6.27
N VAL A 119 -8.20 18.83 5.62
CA VAL A 119 -8.02 17.93 4.48
C VAL A 119 -6.77 17.07 4.70
N ILE A 120 -6.91 15.79 4.39
CA ILE A 120 -5.79 14.84 4.32
C ILE A 120 -5.70 14.38 2.87
N ASP A 121 -4.58 14.67 2.20
CA ASP A 121 -4.33 14.16 0.85
C ASP A 121 -3.77 12.74 0.91
N ALA A 122 -4.65 11.75 0.75
CA ALA A 122 -4.31 10.34 0.65
C ALA A 122 -4.37 9.81 -0.80
N SER A 123 -4.15 10.67 -1.81
CA SER A 123 -4.25 10.31 -3.23
C SER A 123 -3.08 9.46 -3.77
N GLY A 124 -2.15 9.05 -2.90
CA GLY A 124 -0.98 8.25 -3.27
C GLY A 124 -0.08 8.97 -4.28
N ARG A 125 0.38 8.25 -5.31
CA ARG A 125 1.30 8.79 -6.34
C ARG A 125 0.70 9.94 -7.16
N ALA A 126 -0.63 10.08 -7.19
CA ALA A 126 -1.29 11.16 -7.91
C ALA A 126 -0.98 12.54 -7.30
N GLY A 127 -0.87 12.61 -5.96
CA GLY A 127 -0.45 13.79 -5.21
C GLY A 127 -1.26 15.05 -5.53
N VAL A 128 -2.57 15.06 -5.29
CA VAL A 128 -3.45 16.20 -5.61
C VAL A 128 -2.89 17.52 -5.10
N LEU A 129 -2.46 17.59 -3.85
CA LEU A 129 -1.80 18.76 -3.28
C LEU A 129 -0.33 18.83 -3.67
N ALA A 130 0.48 17.88 -3.21
CA ALA A 130 1.94 17.98 -3.28
C ALA A 130 2.51 17.97 -4.71
N ALA A 131 1.89 17.22 -5.63
CA ALA A 131 2.36 17.11 -7.00
C ALA A 131 1.72 18.11 -7.96
N ARG A 132 0.42 18.40 -7.80
CA ARG A 132 -0.34 19.17 -8.80
C ARG A 132 -0.55 20.63 -8.39
N GLN A 133 -1.13 20.87 -7.22
CA GLN A 133 -1.51 22.23 -6.82
C GLN A 133 -0.37 23.01 -6.17
N LEU A 134 0.28 22.45 -5.15
CA LEU A 134 1.37 23.11 -4.42
C LEU A 134 2.73 22.91 -5.11
N ARG A 135 2.85 21.89 -5.97
CA ARG A 135 4.08 21.57 -6.74
C ARG A 135 5.33 21.47 -5.86
N THR A 136 5.18 20.93 -4.65
CA THR A 136 6.25 20.75 -3.67
C THR A 136 6.98 19.41 -3.78
N ARG A 137 6.45 18.45 -4.57
CA ARG A 137 7.07 17.15 -4.78
C ARG A 137 8.44 17.28 -5.44
N ARG A 138 9.46 16.70 -4.83
CA ARG A 138 10.82 16.57 -5.38
C ARG A 138 11.16 15.10 -5.56
N PHE A 139 11.76 14.75 -6.70
CA PHE A 139 12.26 13.41 -6.95
C PHE A 139 13.67 13.26 -6.38
N HIS A 140 14.00 12.06 -5.92
CA HIS A 140 15.35 11.73 -5.47
C HIS A 140 16.21 11.36 -6.67
N ASP A 141 17.42 11.91 -6.76
CA ASP A 141 18.28 11.73 -7.95
C ASP A 141 18.81 10.31 -8.10
N VAL A 142 18.99 9.59 -6.99
CA VAL A 142 19.47 8.20 -6.98
C VAL A 142 18.37 7.19 -7.32
N PHE A 143 17.12 7.42 -6.90
CA PHE A 143 16.04 6.42 -7.00
C PHE A 143 15.19 6.61 -8.26
N ARG A 144 15.85 6.67 -9.42
CA ARG A 144 15.22 6.82 -10.74
C ARG A 144 14.87 5.47 -11.37
N ASN A 145 14.25 4.61 -10.56
CA ASN A 145 13.91 3.25 -10.95
C ASN A 145 12.57 3.20 -11.69
N VAL A 146 12.46 2.27 -12.64
CA VAL A 146 11.21 1.86 -13.28
C VAL A 146 10.98 0.40 -12.92
N ALA A 147 9.71 0.03 -12.71
CA ALA A 147 9.34 -1.35 -12.44
C ALA A 147 8.43 -1.87 -13.56
N THR A 148 8.63 -3.13 -13.93
CA THR A 148 7.76 -3.93 -14.78
C THR A 148 7.41 -5.21 -14.03
N TRP A 149 6.14 -5.60 -14.03
CA TRP A 149 5.67 -6.72 -13.22
C TRP A 149 4.50 -7.44 -13.90
N GLY A 150 4.19 -8.63 -13.41
CA GLY A 150 3.10 -9.48 -13.87
C GLY A 150 2.63 -10.43 -12.77
N TYR A 151 1.70 -11.33 -13.10
CA TYR A 151 1.19 -12.35 -12.20
C TYR A 151 1.31 -13.71 -12.88
N TRP A 152 1.69 -14.73 -12.11
CA TRP A 152 1.88 -16.09 -12.59
C TRP A 152 1.10 -17.05 -11.68
N GLY A 153 0.51 -18.08 -12.28
CA GLY A 153 -0.13 -19.18 -11.55
C GLY A 153 0.67 -20.47 -11.70
N GLY A 154 0.45 -21.43 -10.79
CA GLY A 154 1.12 -22.74 -10.84
C GLY A 154 2.61 -22.69 -10.48
N THR A 155 3.04 -21.68 -9.70
CA THR A 155 4.41 -21.56 -9.20
C THR A 155 4.58 -22.29 -7.88
N ASN A 156 5.81 -22.74 -7.61
CA ASN A 156 6.17 -23.29 -6.31
C ASN A 156 6.67 -22.17 -5.38
N PRO A 157 6.45 -22.28 -4.05
CA PRO A 157 7.10 -21.43 -3.07
C PRO A 157 8.63 -21.51 -3.19
N LEU A 158 9.32 -20.46 -2.74
CA LEU A 158 10.78 -20.48 -2.68
C LEU A 158 11.24 -21.56 -1.67
N PRO A 159 12.08 -22.52 -2.08
CA PRO A 159 12.49 -23.60 -1.21
C PRO A 159 13.41 -23.09 -0.09
N GLY A 160 13.23 -23.64 1.11
CA GLY A 160 14.10 -23.36 2.25
C GLY A 160 13.98 -21.95 2.84
N THR A 161 12.97 -21.16 2.46
CA THR A 161 12.72 -19.81 2.99
C THR A 161 11.63 -19.82 4.07
N PRO A 162 11.52 -18.75 4.91
CA PRO A 162 10.40 -18.60 5.82
C PRO A 162 9.04 -18.67 5.09
N GLU A 163 7.99 -19.06 5.82
CA GLU A 163 6.66 -19.21 5.22
C GLU A 163 6.17 -17.89 4.60
N GLY A 164 5.66 -17.98 3.37
CA GLY A 164 5.15 -16.84 2.60
C GLY A 164 6.16 -15.72 2.37
N ALA A 165 7.47 -15.99 2.50
CA ALA A 165 8.50 -14.98 2.33
C ALA A 165 8.46 -14.35 0.93
N ILE A 166 8.71 -13.04 0.88
CA ILE A 166 9.07 -12.37 -0.38
C ILE A 166 10.50 -12.78 -0.74
N GLY A 167 10.72 -13.15 -2.01
CA GLY A 167 12.06 -13.26 -2.59
C GLY A 167 12.49 -11.95 -3.23
N VAL A 168 13.69 -11.47 -2.92
CA VAL A 168 14.27 -10.25 -3.51
C VAL A 168 15.65 -10.56 -4.04
N PHE A 169 15.85 -10.45 -5.35
CA PHE A 169 17.08 -10.87 -6.01
C PHE A 169 17.71 -9.74 -6.80
N SER A 170 19.00 -9.47 -6.58
CA SER A 170 19.77 -8.57 -7.44
C SER A 170 19.99 -9.24 -8.80
N LEU A 171 19.79 -8.48 -9.86
CA LEU A 171 20.12 -8.85 -11.22
C LEU A 171 21.30 -7.96 -11.63
N PRO A 172 22.55 -8.47 -11.60
CA PRO A 172 23.72 -7.69 -11.98
C PRO A 172 23.49 -6.97 -13.31
N ASP A 173 23.83 -5.68 -13.36
CA ASP A 173 23.64 -4.77 -14.51
C ASP A 173 22.17 -4.55 -14.96
N HIS A 174 21.19 -5.16 -14.29
CA HIS A 174 19.78 -5.15 -14.70
C HIS A 174 18.79 -4.78 -13.58
N GLY A 175 19.29 -4.46 -12.38
CA GLY A 175 18.49 -4.00 -11.24
C GLY A 175 18.18 -5.13 -10.26
N TRP A 176 16.90 -5.37 -9.97
CA TRP A 176 16.45 -6.41 -9.05
C TRP A 176 15.02 -6.84 -9.36
N CYS A 177 14.65 -8.05 -8.94
CA CYS A 177 13.28 -8.55 -9.03
C CYS A 177 12.72 -8.92 -7.66
N TRP A 178 11.40 -8.97 -7.58
CA TRP A 178 10.69 -9.52 -6.43
C TRP A 178 9.80 -10.70 -6.82
N LEU A 179 9.63 -11.63 -5.89
CA LEU A 179 8.73 -12.76 -5.98
C LEU A 179 7.84 -12.72 -4.74
N ILE A 180 6.55 -12.44 -4.93
CA ILE A 180 5.57 -12.33 -3.85
C ILE A 180 4.54 -13.45 -4.05
N PRO A 181 4.38 -14.38 -3.08
CA PRO A 181 3.30 -15.35 -3.06
C PRO A 181 1.91 -14.71 -3.00
#